data_AF-A0A956I2B4-F1
#
_entry.id   AF-A0A956I2B4-F1
#
_cell.length_a   1.000
_cell.length_b   1.000
_cell.length_c   1.000
_cell.angle_alpha   90.00
_cell.angle_beta   90.00
_cell.angle_gamma   90.00
#
_symmetry.space_group_name_H-M   'P 1'
#
loop_
_entity.id
_entity.type
_entity.pdbx_description
1 polymer ?
#
loop_
_entity_poly.entity_id
_entity_poly.type
_entity_poly.pdbx_seq_one_letter_code
_entity_poly.pdbx_strand_id
1 'polypeptide(L)'
;MTQRLASLRGEERANALRVLGVAVFYAIEVLNYRGLALGPIQIPTVAGVDASFHAASTALAVAWMAVAAAVLVAVKNRIFPPALMYVSTGADLVLLTGVLTLADGPKSPMVVVLFLVVVLAGLRLSPRLVVYATAGAVMSYVFSLGEVMQRRPDLQVPRHVQITTVAALVLCGVVVWSILAQARRAVEAYAALRRREEEP
;
A
#
# COMPACT_ATOMS: atom_id res chain seq x y z
N MET A 1 -6.99 -21.37 -17.86
CA MET A 1 -5.52 -21.34 -17.60
C MET A 1 -4.96 -19.90 -17.59
N THR A 2 -5.41 -19.04 -18.51
CA THR A 2 -4.99 -17.62 -18.64
C THR A 2 -5.22 -16.76 -17.39
N GLN A 3 -6.35 -16.91 -16.69
CA GLN A 3 -6.66 -16.10 -15.51
C GLN A 3 -5.74 -16.35 -14.30
N ARG A 4 -5.32 -17.61 -14.06
CA ARG A 4 -4.38 -17.96 -12.97
C ARG A 4 -2.96 -17.44 -13.25
N LEU A 5 -2.52 -17.47 -14.51
CA LEU A 5 -1.21 -16.93 -14.89
C LEU A 5 -1.19 -15.39 -14.78
N ALA A 6 -2.28 -14.73 -15.18
CA ALA A 6 -2.44 -13.29 -15.00
C ALA A 6 -2.41 -12.89 -13.52
N SER A 7 -3.06 -13.66 -12.63
CA SER A 7 -3.03 -13.37 -11.19
C SER A 7 -1.65 -13.58 -10.57
N LEU A 8 -0.90 -14.61 -10.99
CA LEU A 8 0.48 -14.83 -10.53
C LEU A 8 1.40 -13.68 -10.91
N ARG A 9 1.37 -13.27 -12.19
CA ARG A 9 2.15 -12.10 -12.65
C ARG A 9 1.74 -10.81 -11.95
N GLY A 10 0.45 -10.67 -11.64
CA GLY A 10 -0.05 -9.56 -10.82
C GLY A 10 0.56 -9.55 -9.43
N GLU A 11 0.65 -10.70 -8.76
CA GLU A 11 1.25 -10.80 -7.43
C GLU A 11 2.77 -10.58 -7.45
N GLU A 12 3.48 -11.09 -8.45
CA GLU A 12 4.93 -10.85 -8.61
C GLU A 12 5.24 -9.35 -8.73
N ARG A 13 4.49 -8.64 -9.57
CA ARG A 13 4.63 -7.19 -9.75
C ARG A 13 4.28 -6.42 -8.48
N ALA A 14 3.18 -6.80 -7.82
CA ALA A 14 2.78 -6.18 -6.56
C ALA A 14 3.85 -6.40 -5.48
N ASN A 15 4.44 -7.60 -5.40
CA ASN A 15 5.50 -7.90 -4.45
C ASN A 15 6.80 -7.15 -4.75
N ALA A 16 7.16 -6.98 -6.02
CA ALA A 16 8.31 -6.17 -6.42
C ALA A 16 8.13 -4.70 -6.03
N LEU A 17 6.94 -4.14 -6.28
CA LEU A 17 6.60 -2.77 -5.88
C LEU A 17 6.56 -2.61 -4.35
N ARG A 18 6.11 -3.63 -3.62
CA ARG A 18 6.16 -3.66 -2.15
C ARG A 18 7.61 -3.57 -1.65
N VAL A 19 8.50 -4.43 -2.15
CA VAL A 19 9.93 -4.40 -1.77
C VAL A 19 10.56 -3.06 -2.10
N LEU A 20 10.28 -2.51 -3.29
CA LEU A 20 10.77 -1.19 -3.68
C LEU A 20 10.25 -0.10 -2.75
N GLY A 21 8.95 -0.11 -2.43
CA GLY A 21 8.34 0.86 -1.53
C GLY A 21 8.94 0.83 -0.13
N VAL A 22 9.12 -0.37 0.43
CA VAL A 22 9.78 -0.56 1.74
C VAL A 22 11.22 -0.08 1.69
N ALA A 23 11.97 -0.42 0.65
CA ALA A 23 13.35 0.01 0.49
C ALA A 23 13.48 1.54 0.40
N VAL A 24 12.63 2.20 -0.39
CA VAL A 24 12.61 3.67 -0.51
C VAL A 24 12.22 4.31 0.82
N PHE A 25 11.17 3.80 1.48
CA PHE A 25 10.74 4.32 2.78
C PHE A 25 11.83 4.20 3.84
N TYR A 26 12.46 3.02 3.94
CA TYR A 26 13.53 2.78 4.90
C TYR A 26 14.77 3.63 4.59
N ALA A 27 15.12 3.81 3.31
CA ALA A 27 16.21 4.70 2.93
C ALA A 27 15.94 6.16 3.36
N ILE A 28 14.72 6.66 3.16
CA ILE A 28 14.31 8.00 3.62
C ILE A 28 14.39 8.10 5.15
N GLU A 29 13.94 7.07 5.87
CA GLU A 29 14.01 7.04 7.34
C GLU A 29 15.47 7.08 7.84
N VAL A 30 16.34 6.25 7.26
CA VAL A 30 17.78 6.23 7.59
C VAL A 30 18.44 7.58 7.30
N LEU A 31 18.08 8.22 6.18
CA LEU A 31 18.56 9.55 5.82
C LEU A 31 18.09 10.61 6.83
N ASN A 32 16.85 10.53 7.30
CA ASN A 32 16.31 11.45 8.31
C ASN A 32 16.95 11.22 9.68
N TYR A 33 17.29 9.97 10.02
CA TYR A 33 17.95 9.61 11.28
C TYR A 33 19.43 10.00 11.32
N ARG A 34 20.19 9.70 10.26
CA ARG A 34 21.64 9.98 10.22
C ARG A 34 21.99 11.37 9.69
N GLY A 35 21.08 12.00 8.96
CA GLY A 35 21.39 13.13 8.10
C GLY A 35 22.26 12.71 6.91
N LEU A 36 22.46 13.63 5.98
CA LEU A 36 23.33 13.42 4.82
C LEU A 36 24.12 14.69 4.53
N ALA A 37 25.44 14.59 4.49
CA ALA A 37 26.34 15.67 4.13
C ALA A 37 27.20 15.26 2.92
N LEU A 38 26.62 15.33 1.73
CA LEU A 38 27.32 15.06 0.46
C LEU A 38 27.60 16.39 -0.25
N GLY A 39 28.60 17.13 0.24
CA GLY A 39 29.05 18.39 -0.35
C GLY A 39 27.93 19.44 -0.43
N PRO A 40 27.42 19.78 -1.63
CA PRO A 40 26.34 20.76 -1.79
C PRO A 40 24.98 20.28 -1.26
N ILE A 41 24.79 18.98 -1.03
CA ILE A 41 23.55 18.42 -0.50
C ILE A 41 23.72 18.22 1.01
N GLN A 42 23.05 19.06 1.80
CA GLN A 42 22.96 18.93 3.26
C GLN A 42 21.51 18.65 3.65
N ILE A 43 21.27 17.45 4.16
CA ILE A 43 20.00 17.05 4.73
C ILE A 43 20.22 16.95 6.24
N PRO A 44 19.72 17.92 7.04
CA PRO A 44 19.85 17.86 8.49
C PRO A 44 19.01 16.71 9.06
N THR A 45 19.40 16.22 10.22
CA THR A 45 18.60 15.25 10.98
C THR A 45 17.26 15.87 11.38
N VAL A 46 16.18 15.11 11.25
CA VAL A 46 14.84 15.60 11.60
C VAL A 46 14.64 15.46 13.11
N ALA A 47 14.27 16.56 13.76
CA ALA A 47 13.95 16.55 15.19
C ALA A 47 12.78 15.60 15.48
N GLY A 48 12.94 14.72 16.47
CA GLY A 48 11.94 13.69 16.83
C GLY A 48 12.23 12.28 16.28
N VAL A 49 13.22 12.13 15.38
CA VAL A 49 13.69 10.82 14.92
C VAL A 49 14.80 10.33 15.84
N ASP A 50 14.42 9.69 16.94
CA ASP A 50 15.36 9.17 17.94
C ASP A 50 15.75 7.70 17.66
N ALA A 51 16.67 7.16 18.48
CA ALA A 51 17.13 5.77 18.32
C ALA A 51 15.99 4.74 18.52
N SER A 52 14.99 5.08 19.35
CA SER A 52 13.85 4.21 19.62
C SER A 52 12.91 4.12 18.40
N PHE A 53 12.63 5.26 17.77
CA PHE A 53 11.89 5.35 16.52
C PHE A 53 12.61 4.62 15.39
N HIS A 54 13.93 4.79 15.27
CA HIS A 54 14.73 4.10 14.26
C HIS A 54 14.68 2.57 14.43
N ALA A 55 14.82 2.08 15.67
CA ALA A 55 14.73 0.66 15.97
C ALA A 55 13.34 0.09 15.64
N ALA A 56 12.28 0.80 16.02
CA ALA A 56 10.91 0.39 15.73
C ALA A 56 10.60 0.41 14.21
N SER A 57 11.06 1.43 13.50
CA SER A 57 10.93 1.54 12.04
C SER A 57 11.70 0.44 11.32
N THR A 58 12.91 0.12 11.78
CA THR A 58 13.70 -1.01 11.28
C THR A 58 12.99 -2.35 11.51
N ALA A 59 12.43 -2.57 12.70
CA ALA A 59 11.67 -3.78 13.00
C ALA A 59 10.45 -3.95 12.08
N LEU A 60 9.71 -2.86 11.81
CA LEU A 60 8.60 -2.86 10.86
C LEU A 60 9.06 -3.14 9.43
N ALA A 61 10.16 -2.52 8.98
CA ALA A 61 10.72 -2.78 7.65
C ALA A 61 11.15 -4.25 7.49
N VAL A 62 11.80 -4.83 8.51
CA VAL A 62 12.17 -6.25 8.53
C VAL A 62 10.94 -7.15 8.49
N ALA A 63 9.91 -6.85 9.28
CA ALA A 63 8.65 -7.60 9.25
C ALA A 63 7.99 -7.53 7.86
N TRP A 64 8.01 -6.35 7.22
CA TRP A 64 7.48 -6.17 5.87
C TRP A 64 8.26 -6.98 4.82
N MET A 65 9.59 -7.00 4.92
CA MET A 65 10.45 -7.80 4.06
C MET A 65 10.23 -9.30 4.27
N ALA A 66 9.98 -9.74 5.51
CA ALA A 66 9.62 -11.13 5.80
C ALA A 66 8.29 -11.52 5.13
N VAL A 67 7.27 -10.65 5.18
CA VAL A 67 6.01 -10.86 4.45
C VAL A 67 6.26 -10.93 2.93
N ALA A 68 7.05 -10.02 2.38
CA ALA A 68 7.38 -10.02 0.96
C ALA A 68 8.14 -11.28 0.51
N ALA A 69 9.06 -11.77 1.34
CA ALA A 69 9.77 -13.03 1.12
C ALA A 69 8.83 -14.23 1.19
N ALA A 70 7.94 -14.28 2.19
CA ALA A 70 6.95 -15.35 2.31
C ALA A 70 6.02 -15.41 1.09
N VAL A 71 5.54 -14.27 0.60
CA VAL A 71 4.75 -14.17 -0.64
C VAL A 71 5.57 -14.66 -1.84
N LEU A 72 6.83 -14.25 -1.97
CA LEU A 72 7.70 -14.70 -3.07
C LEU A 72 7.91 -16.22 -3.05
N VAL A 73 8.16 -16.81 -1.88
CA VAL A 73 8.31 -18.25 -1.69
C VAL A 73 7.01 -18.97 -2.06
N ALA A 74 5.85 -18.48 -1.62
CA ALA A 74 4.55 -19.05 -1.96
C ALA A 74 4.30 -19.03 -3.48
N VAL A 75 4.60 -17.90 -4.14
CA VAL A 75 4.47 -17.75 -5.60
C VAL A 75 5.43 -18.69 -6.34
N LYS A 76 6.70 -18.77 -5.95
CA LYS A 76 7.70 -19.67 -6.57
C LYS A 76 7.31 -21.15 -6.44
N ASN A 77 6.72 -21.53 -5.30
CA ASN A 77 6.23 -22.88 -5.05
C ASN A 77 4.85 -23.15 -5.69
N ARG A 78 4.28 -22.20 -6.44
CA ARG A 78 2.93 -22.29 -7.04
C ARG A 78 1.81 -22.51 -6.03
N ILE A 79 2.04 -22.17 -4.76
CA ILE A 79 1.05 -22.23 -3.68
C ILE A 79 0.30 -20.90 -3.69
N PHE A 80 -0.83 -20.86 -4.40
CA PHE A 80 -1.59 -19.62 -4.59
C PHE A 80 -3.04 -19.77 -4.12
N PRO A 81 -3.29 -19.84 -2.80
CA PRO A 81 -4.66 -19.78 -2.30
C PRO A 81 -5.26 -18.42 -2.69
N PRO A 82 -6.53 -18.36 -3.13
CA PRO A 82 -7.20 -17.10 -3.43
C PRO A 82 -7.15 -16.07 -2.28
N ALA A 83 -6.97 -16.54 -1.05
CA ALA A 83 -6.81 -15.72 0.14
C ALA A 83 -5.47 -14.97 0.23
N LEU A 84 -4.41 -15.41 -0.46
CA LEU A 84 -3.05 -14.86 -0.32
C LEU A 84 -2.99 -13.35 -0.62
N MET A 85 -3.73 -12.89 -1.63
CA MET A 85 -3.80 -11.47 -1.98
C MET A 85 -4.46 -10.62 -0.88
N TYR A 86 -5.46 -11.17 -0.18
CA TYR A 86 -6.14 -10.48 0.92
C TYR A 86 -5.26 -10.47 2.17
N VAL A 87 -4.64 -11.60 2.49
CA VAL A 87 -3.72 -11.72 3.64
C VAL A 87 -2.53 -10.79 3.49
N SER A 88 -1.88 -10.77 2.32
CA SER A 88 -0.73 -9.88 2.10
C SER A 88 -1.11 -8.41 2.10
N THR A 89 -2.25 -8.04 1.50
CA THR A 89 -2.76 -6.65 1.57
C THR A 89 -3.16 -6.26 3.00
N GLY A 90 -3.77 -7.16 3.76
CA GLY A 90 -4.09 -6.94 5.16
C GLY A 90 -2.84 -6.75 6.01
N ALA A 91 -1.80 -7.56 5.77
CA ALA A 91 -0.50 -7.39 6.41
C ALA A 91 0.14 -6.03 6.07
N ASP A 92 0.09 -5.61 4.80
CA ASP A 92 0.57 -4.29 4.38
C ASP A 92 -0.16 -3.16 5.13
N LEU A 93 -1.48 -3.25 5.27
CA LEU A 93 -2.28 -2.27 6.00
C LEU A 93 -1.97 -2.24 7.49
N VAL A 94 -1.79 -3.41 8.13
CA VAL A 94 -1.43 -3.49 9.55
C VAL A 94 -0.04 -2.90 9.80
N LEU A 95 0.95 -3.26 8.97
CA LEU A 95 2.31 -2.73 9.09
C LEU A 95 2.33 -1.22 8.84
N LEU A 96 1.62 -0.74 7.82
CA LEU A 96 1.49 0.68 7.53
C LEU A 96 0.79 1.45 8.67
N THR A 97 -0.25 0.87 9.26
CA THR A 97 -0.90 1.43 10.44
C THR A 97 0.10 1.51 11.60
N GLY A 98 0.92 0.47 11.80
CA GLY A 98 2.03 0.49 12.74
C GLY A 98 2.98 1.66 12.52
N VAL A 99 3.43 1.87 11.27
CA VAL A 99 4.28 3.02 10.91
C VAL A 99 3.59 4.35 11.23
N LEU A 100 2.31 4.50 10.87
CA LEU A 100 1.55 5.72 11.16
C LEU A 100 1.42 5.97 12.67
N THR A 101 1.21 4.91 13.48
CA THR A 101 1.13 5.06 14.93
C THR A 101 2.47 5.45 15.56
N LEU A 102 3.60 5.02 15.00
CA LEU A 102 4.93 5.39 15.50
C LEU A 102 5.34 6.81 15.09
N ALA A 103 4.95 7.25 13.89
CA ALA A 103 5.24 8.58 13.37
C ALA A 103 4.26 9.64 13.94
N ASP A 104 4.14 10.77 13.24
CA ASP A 104 3.23 11.88 13.57
C ASP A 104 1.75 11.59 13.26
N GLY A 105 1.37 10.31 13.13
CA GLY A 105 0.00 9.88 12.88
C GLY A 105 -0.61 10.50 11.61
N PRO A 106 -1.80 11.13 11.70
CA PRO A 106 -2.52 11.67 10.55
C PRO A 106 -1.89 12.94 9.96
N LYS A 107 -0.98 13.63 10.67
CA LYS A 107 -0.19 14.73 10.10
C LYS A 107 0.98 14.21 9.27
N SER A 108 1.34 12.94 9.43
CA SER A 108 2.48 12.37 8.74
C SER A 108 2.22 12.35 7.22
N PRO A 109 3.21 12.73 6.39
CA PRO A 109 3.12 12.54 4.94
C PRO A 109 2.93 11.08 4.54
N MET A 110 3.14 10.13 5.46
CA MET A 110 2.94 8.70 5.25
C MET A 110 1.48 8.29 5.01
N VAL A 111 0.51 9.17 5.31
CA VAL A 111 -0.90 8.94 4.93
C VAL A 111 -1.04 8.73 3.41
N VAL A 112 -0.16 9.32 2.60
CA VAL A 112 -0.13 9.12 1.13
C VAL A 112 0.09 7.64 0.75
N VAL A 113 0.80 6.87 1.57
CA VAL A 113 1.06 5.45 1.30
C VAL A 113 -0.23 4.62 1.34
N LEU A 114 -1.26 5.04 2.10
CA LEU A 114 -2.57 4.37 2.10
C LEU A 114 -3.22 4.41 0.71
N PHE A 115 -3.04 5.51 -0.03
CA PHE A 115 -3.50 5.62 -1.42
C PHE A 115 -2.73 4.66 -2.33
N LEU A 116 -1.42 4.55 -2.13
CA LEU A 116 -0.58 3.61 -2.88
C LEU A 116 -1.03 2.16 -2.67
N VAL A 117 -1.39 1.76 -1.45
CA VAL A 117 -1.93 0.42 -1.16
C VAL A 117 -3.20 0.14 -1.98
N VAL A 118 -4.10 1.13 -2.09
CA VAL A 118 -5.33 1.00 -2.90
C VAL A 118 -4.99 0.85 -4.39
N VAL A 119 -4.05 1.66 -4.90
CA VAL A 119 -3.60 1.58 -6.31
C VAL A 119 -2.93 0.23 -6.60
N LEU A 120 -2.06 -0.24 -5.70
CA LEU A 120 -1.39 -1.55 -5.81
C LEU A 120 -2.38 -2.70 -5.80
N ALA A 121 -3.47 -2.62 -5.02
CA ALA A 121 -4.55 -3.59 -5.07
C ALA A 121 -5.21 -3.65 -6.47
N GLY A 122 -5.26 -2.52 -7.17
CA GLY A 122 -5.71 -2.42 -8.55
C GLY A 122 -4.85 -3.22 -9.53
N LEU A 123 -3.53 -3.24 -9.35
CA LEU A 123 -2.59 -3.97 -10.22
C LEU A 123 -2.80 -5.48 -10.23
N ARG A 124 -3.46 -6.03 -9.19
CA ARG A 124 -3.84 -7.45 -9.11
C ARG A 124 -5.13 -7.78 -9.88
N LEU A 125 -5.69 -6.81 -10.62
CA LEU A 125 -6.87 -6.94 -11.48
C LEU A 125 -8.11 -7.52 -10.77
N SER A 126 -8.22 -7.31 -9.46
CA SER A 126 -9.32 -7.82 -8.63
C SER A 126 -10.12 -6.67 -8.01
N PRO A 127 -11.32 -6.36 -8.53
CA PRO A 127 -12.23 -5.36 -7.98
C PRO A 127 -12.56 -5.57 -6.51
N ARG A 128 -12.75 -6.83 -6.09
CA ARG A 128 -13.05 -7.17 -4.69
C ARG A 128 -11.87 -6.81 -3.78
N LEU A 129 -10.64 -6.98 -4.27
CA LEU A 129 -9.46 -6.59 -3.52
C LEU A 129 -9.31 -5.07 -3.41
N VAL A 130 -9.70 -4.31 -4.43
CA VAL A 130 -9.71 -2.84 -4.37
C VAL A 130 -10.68 -2.34 -3.31
N VAL A 131 -11.90 -2.90 -3.24
CA VAL A 131 -12.87 -2.56 -2.19
C VAL A 131 -12.33 -2.92 -0.82
N TYR A 132 -11.76 -4.12 -0.66
CA TYR A 132 -11.12 -4.55 0.59
C TYR A 132 -9.98 -3.61 1.02
N ALA A 133 -9.07 -3.28 0.10
CA ALA A 133 -7.95 -2.38 0.36
C ALA A 133 -8.42 -0.96 0.69
N THR A 134 -9.46 -0.46 0.02
CA THR A 134 -10.04 0.86 0.29
C THR A 134 -10.67 0.91 1.67
N ALA A 135 -11.51 -0.07 2.01
CA ALA A 135 -12.10 -0.17 3.34
C ALA A 135 -11.02 -0.30 4.42
N GLY A 136 -10.03 -1.15 4.19
CA GLY A 136 -8.88 -1.32 5.07
C GLY A 136 -8.05 -0.05 5.25
N ALA A 137 -7.81 0.71 4.19
CA ALA A 137 -7.09 1.98 4.24
C ALA A 137 -7.87 3.05 5.02
N VAL A 138 -9.18 3.15 4.81
CA VAL A 138 -10.05 4.05 5.59
C VAL A 138 -10.05 3.64 7.06
N MET A 139 -10.19 2.36 7.38
CA MET A 139 -10.13 1.87 8.76
C MET A 139 -8.78 2.17 9.41
N SER A 140 -7.67 1.97 8.69
CA SER A 140 -6.30 2.27 9.16
C SER A 140 -6.14 3.75 9.50
N TYR A 141 -6.67 4.63 8.64
CA TYR A 141 -6.66 6.07 8.87
C TYR A 141 -7.53 6.48 10.06
N VAL A 142 -8.76 5.98 10.15
CA VAL A 142 -9.68 6.27 11.28
C VAL A 142 -9.12 5.75 12.60
N PHE A 143 -8.50 4.56 12.59
CA PHE A 143 -7.80 4.01 13.75
C PHE A 143 -6.67 4.93 14.20
N SER A 144 -5.86 5.44 13.25
CA SER A 144 -4.78 6.39 13.52
C SER A 144 -5.30 7.71 14.11
N LEU A 145 -6.45 8.20 13.64
CA LEU A 145 -7.11 9.37 14.23
C LEU A 145 -7.53 9.11 15.69
N GLY A 146 -8.08 7.93 15.96
CA GLY A 146 -8.49 7.52 17.31
C GLY A 146 -7.32 7.44 18.28
N GLU A 147 -6.19 6.86 17.83
CA GLU A 147 -4.96 6.76 18.63
C GLU A 147 -4.41 8.14 19.01
N VAL A 148 -4.33 9.04 18.04
CA VAL A 148 -3.85 10.42 18.26
C VAL A 148 -4.79 11.20 19.16
N MET A 149 -6.11 11.08 18.98
CA MET A 149 -7.08 11.76 19.84
C MET A 149 -6.93 11.35 21.31
N GLN A 150 -6.56 10.10 21.59
CA GLN A 150 -6.41 9.59 22.95
C GLN A 150 -5.04 9.89 23.57
N ARG A 151 -3.96 9.82 22.79
CA ARG A 151 -2.59 9.85 23.33
C ARG A 151 -1.83 11.15 23.07
N ARG A 152 -2.13 11.86 21.97
CA ARG A 152 -1.35 12.99 21.45
C ARG A 152 -2.27 14.09 20.87
N PRO A 153 -3.06 14.78 21.71
CA PRO A 153 -4.05 15.75 21.23
C PRO A 153 -3.44 16.96 20.48
N ASP A 154 -2.15 17.23 20.67
CA ASP A 154 -1.34 18.23 19.95
C ASP A 154 -1.16 17.90 18.45
N LEU A 155 -1.21 16.62 18.09
CA LEU A 155 -1.11 16.16 16.70
C LEU A 155 -2.46 16.10 15.98
N GLN A 156 -3.55 16.58 16.60
CA GLN A 156 -4.87 16.57 15.97
C GLN A 156 -4.88 17.38 14.68
N VAL A 157 -5.48 16.77 13.66
CA VAL A 157 -5.71 17.35 12.34
C VAL A 157 -7.11 17.98 12.32
N PRO A 158 -7.32 19.15 11.69
CA PRO A 158 -8.64 19.74 11.57
C PRO A 158 -9.66 18.79 10.92
N ARG A 159 -10.92 18.81 11.40
CA ARG A 159 -11.98 17.90 10.93
C ARG A 159 -12.20 17.92 9.42
N HIS A 160 -12.05 19.08 8.79
CA HIS A 160 -12.20 19.19 7.33
C HIS A 160 -11.13 18.38 6.58
N VAL A 161 -9.87 18.42 7.02
CA VAL A 161 -8.78 17.62 6.43
C VAL A 161 -9.02 16.11 6.64
N GLN A 162 -9.56 15.72 7.79
CA GLN A 162 -9.92 14.32 8.05
C GLN A 162 -10.97 13.81 7.06
N ILE A 163 -12.07 14.57 6.90
CA ILE A 163 -13.15 14.25 5.96
C ILE A 163 -12.62 14.25 4.52
N THR A 164 -11.83 15.25 4.12
CA THR A 164 -11.23 15.31 2.78
C THR A 164 -10.33 14.12 2.50
N THR A 165 -9.53 13.68 3.47
CA THR A 165 -8.63 12.52 3.31
C THR A 165 -9.41 11.23 3.13
N VAL A 166 -10.45 11.00 3.95
CA VAL A 166 -11.33 9.83 3.82
C VAL A 166 -12.06 9.85 2.48
N ALA A 167 -12.62 11.01 2.09
CA ALA A 167 -13.30 11.17 0.82
C ALA A 167 -12.35 10.89 -0.37
N ALA A 168 -11.11 11.38 -0.29
CA ALA A 168 -10.09 11.15 -1.31
C ALA A 168 -9.69 9.67 -1.40
N LEU A 169 -9.55 8.96 -0.26
CA LEU A 169 -9.27 7.52 -0.24
C LEU A 169 -10.40 6.72 -0.91
N VAL A 170 -11.65 7.03 -0.56
CA VAL A 170 -12.82 6.37 -1.16
C VAL A 170 -12.88 6.66 -2.66
N LEU A 171 -12.70 7.93 -3.06
CA LEU A 171 -12.70 8.31 -4.48
C LEU A 171 -11.58 7.62 -5.25
N CYS A 172 -10.38 7.51 -4.67
CA CYS A 172 -9.27 6.75 -5.24
C CYS A 172 -9.65 5.28 -5.48
N GLY A 173 -10.26 4.63 -4.49
CA GLY A 173 -10.79 3.27 -4.62
C GLY A 173 -11.82 3.13 -5.73
N VAL A 174 -12.77 4.08 -5.82
CA VAL A 174 -13.79 4.12 -6.89
C VAL A 174 -13.14 4.27 -8.26
N VAL A 175 -12.20 5.20 -8.43
CA VAL A 175 -11.50 5.43 -9.71
C VAL A 175 -10.74 4.18 -10.15
N VAL A 176 -9.97 3.57 -9.25
CA VAL A 176 -9.23 2.32 -9.55
C VAL A 176 -10.22 1.21 -9.92
N TRP A 177 -11.33 1.08 -9.18
CA TRP A 177 -12.37 0.12 -9.49
C TRP A 177 -13.00 0.35 -10.87
N SER A 178 -13.34 1.60 -11.21
CA SER A 178 -13.90 1.98 -12.52
C SER A 178 -12.93 1.67 -13.66
N ILE A 179 -11.64 1.96 -13.50
CA ILE A 179 -10.60 1.62 -14.49
C ILE A 179 -10.56 0.11 -14.72
N LEU A 180 -10.60 -0.70 -13.65
CA LEU A 180 -10.64 -2.15 -13.77
C LEU A 180 -11.91 -2.66 -14.45
N ALA A 181 -13.06 -2.07 -14.12
CA ALA A 181 -14.33 -2.43 -14.76
C ALA A 181 -14.32 -2.11 -16.26
N GLN A 182 -13.77 -0.95 -16.64
CA GLN A 182 -13.63 -0.53 -18.03
C GLN A 182 -12.66 -1.44 -18.79
N ALA A 183 -11.50 -1.76 -18.20
CA ALA A 183 -10.52 -2.67 -18.82
C ALA A 183 -11.11 -4.07 -19.07
N ARG A 184 -11.91 -4.60 -18.14
CA ARG A 184 -12.59 -5.89 -18.32
C ARG A 184 -13.56 -5.87 -19.50
N ARG A 185 -14.41 -4.84 -19.59
CA ARG A 185 -15.35 -4.67 -20.71
C ARG A 185 -14.63 -4.58 -22.06
N ALA A 186 -13.50 -3.87 -22.12
CA ALA A 186 -12.70 -3.76 -23.34
C ALA A 186 -12.12 -5.12 -23.79
N VAL A 187 -11.61 -5.92 -22.84
CA VAL A 187 -11.09 -7.27 -23.13
C VAL A 187 -12.21 -8.21 -23.60
N GLU A 188 -13.38 -8.15 -22.98
CA GLU A 188 -14.56 -8.95 -23.37
C GLU A 188 -15.06 -8.58 -24.78
N ALA A 189 -15.13 -7.29 -25.09
CA ALA A 189 -15.51 -6.81 -26.41
C ALA A 189 -14.51 -7.26 -27.50
N TYR A 190 -13.21 -7.17 -27.24
CA TYR A 190 -12.19 -7.63 -28.17
C TYR A 190 -12.24 -9.15 -28.39
N ALA A 191 -12.47 -9.93 -27.33
CA ALA A 191 -12.63 -11.37 -27.43
C ALA A 191 -13.87 -11.77 -28.24
N ALA A 192 -14.96 -11.01 -28.14
CA ALA A 192 -16.18 -11.25 -28.92
C ALA A 192 -15.98 -10.96 -30.42
N LEU A 193 -15.26 -9.88 -30.76
CA LEU A 193 -14.93 -9.56 -32.15
C LEU A 193 -14.08 -10.66 -32.80
N ARG A 194 -13.04 -11.10 -32.10
CA ARG A 194 -12.15 -12.15 -32.61
C ARG A 194 -12.87 -13.48 -32.87
N ARG A 195 -13.83 -13.86 -32.01
CA ARG A 195 -14.63 -15.07 -32.25
C ARG A 195 -15.50 -14.99 -33.50
N ARG A 196 -16.02 -13.81 -33.83
CA ARG A 196 -16.82 -13.60 -35.05
C ARG A 196 -15.98 -13.70 -36.32
N GLU A 197 -14.69 -13.35 -36.25
CA GLU A 197 -13.75 -13.52 -37.37
C GLU A 197 -13.35 -14.98 -37.58
N GLU A 198 -13.44 -15.81 -36.53
CA GLU A 198 -13.06 -17.23 -36.55
C GLU A 198 -14.23 -18.17 -36.92
N GLU A 199 -15.47 -17.68 -37.01
CA GLU A 199 -16.66 -18.41 -37.46
C GLU A 199 -16.95 -18.09 -38.95
N PRO A 200 -16.54 -18.96 -39.91
CA PRO A 200 -16.76 -18.76 -41.35
C PRO A 200 -18.22 -19.00 -41.79
#